data_AF-A0A5H2Y2S9-F1
#
_entry.id   AF-A0A5H2Y2S9-F1
#
_cell.length_a   1.000
_cell.length_b   1.000
_cell.length_c   1.000
_cell.angle_alpha   90.00
_cell.angle_beta   90.00
_cell.angle_gamma   90.00
#
_symmetry.space_group_name_H-M   'P 1'
#
loop_
_entity.id
_entity.type
_entity.pdbx_description
1 polymer ?
#
loop_
_entity_poly.entity_id
_entity_poly.type
_entity_poly.pdbx_seq_one_letter_code
_entity_poly.pdbx_strand_id
1 'polypeptide(L)'
;MGISEQADVKQLKAEGAYPAIGILNTEGFLFYHVGCLFILDDSEQPTIRLHADGFGDDFDFSICDIDGSFILPPSDLEGSCEFSLLAADFEEGGIELTIYKKGEVVGEFAGVCEGLGEVGILKHKGKLSIPKPKEHVNVFKFVGESGIDSINFYYGDVNSITPGEPWGDVTSESHNGGKTVEIKVDAGRKADKANAKWFNDTVNSESSKMFHTRGGDNVPSELNFAIQGILEINQKRFNVCLGQGTSGSYNNWHLASEDINSAHPHKGGDMGSYHFTQSGSDEFIVKKK
;
A
#
# COMPACT_ATOMS: atom_id res chain seq x y z
N MET A 1 23.77 -32.17 -41.65
CA MET A 1 22.52 -32.02 -40.89
C MET A 1 22.88 -31.99 -39.42
N GLY A 2 22.55 -30.90 -38.73
CA GLY A 2 22.69 -30.78 -37.27
C GLY A 2 23.74 -29.79 -36.81
N ILE A 3 23.45 -28.49 -36.91
CA ILE A 3 23.92 -27.48 -35.95
C ILE A 3 22.69 -26.63 -35.65
N SER A 4 22.08 -26.84 -34.48
CA SER A 4 21.03 -25.98 -33.96
C SER A 4 21.68 -24.81 -33.25
N GLU A 5 21.72 -23.67 -33.91
CA GLU A 5 22.06 -22.40 -33.32
C GLU A 5 20.82 -21.91 -32.56
N GLN A 6 20.75 -22.20 -31.25
CA GLN A 6 19.88 -21.47 -30.34
C GLN A 6 20.47 -20.07 -30.23
N ALA A 7 19.96 -19.16 -31.06
CA ALA A 7 20.24 -17.74 -30.92
C ALA A 7 19.70 -17.29 -29.56
N ASP A 8 20.64 -16.87 -28.73
CA ASP A 8 20.46 -16.22 -27.44
C ASP A 8 19.42 -15.09 -27.56
N VAL A 9 18.25 -15.28 -26.96
CA VAL A 9 17.23 -14.23 -26.79
C VAL A 9 17.65 -13.35 -25.62
N LYS A 10 18.85 -12.77 -25.70
CA LYS A 10 19.21 -11.54 -24.99
C LYS A 10 18.97 -10.40 -25.96
N GLN A 11 17.70 -10.05 -26.08
CA GLN A 11 17.28 -8.83 -26.74
C GLN A 11 17.97 -7.67 -26.00
N LEU A 12 18.89 -7.00 -26.70
CA LEU A 12 19.57 -5.80 -26.24
C LEU A 12 18.50 -4.76 -25.86
N LYS A 13 18.14 -4.67 -24.57
CA LYS A 13 17.45 -3.50 -24.02
C LYS A 13 18.36 -2.31 -24.31
N ALA A 14 17.87 -1.37 -25.11
CA ALA A 14 18.61 -0.15 -25.38
C ALA A 14 18.92 0.54 -24.04
N GLU A 15 20.21 0.77 -23.78
CA GLU A 15 20.67 1.57 -22.65
C GLU A 15 19.99 2.95 -22.73
N GLY A 16 19.16 3.29 -21.75
CA GLY A 16 18.74 4.68 -21.54
C GLY A 16 17.33 4.91 -21.02
N ALA A 17 16.41 3.94 -21.09
CA ALA A 17 15.06 4.10 -20.55
C ALA A 17 14.49 2.77 -20.02
N TYR A 18 13.93 2.83 -18.81
CA TYR A 18 13.22 1.76 -18.12
C TYR A 18 11.78 2.24 -17.91
N PRO A 19 10.87 1.97 -18.87
CA PRO A 19 9.48 2.41 -18.77
C PRO A 19 8.82 1.87 -17.51
N ALA A 20 8.02 2.71 -16.85
CA ALA A 20 7.27 2.32 -15.69
C ALA A 20 5.95 3.07 -15.56
N ILE A 21 4.97 2.39 -14.99
CA ILE A 21 3.68 2.97 -14.57
C ILE A 21 3.75 3.19 -13.07
N GLY A 22 3.47 4.40 -12.60
CA GLY A 22 3.44 4.77 -11.19
C GLY A 22 2.02 4.89 -10.67
N ILE A 23 1.78 4.42 -9.45
CA ILE A 23 0.59 4.79 -8.65
C ILE A 23 1.07 5.72 -7.56
N LEU A 24 0.76 7.01 -7.68
CA LEU A 24 1.16 8.05 -6.74
C LEU A 24 0.05 8.29 -5.71
N ASN A 25 0.42 8.26 -4.43
CA ASN A 25 -0.44 8.65 -3.32
C ASN A 25 0.19 9.84 -2.59
N THR A 26 -0.60 10.89 -2.40
CA THR A 26 -0.25 12.05 -1.57
C THR A 26 -1.29 12.25 -0.48
N GLU A 27 -0.85 12.46 0.75
CA GLU A 27 -1.76 12.81 1.85
C GLU A 27 -1.11 13.75 2.87
N GLY A 28 -1.92 14.62 3.46
CA GLY A 28 -1.67 15.19 4.78
C GLY A 28 -1.79 16.71 4.89
N PHE A 29 -2.00 17.17 6.13
CA PHE A 29 -2.24 18.59 6.48
C PHE A 29 -1.10 19.03 7.40
N LEU A 30 -0.29 20.01 6.97
CA LEU A 30 1.01 20.43 7.54
C LEU A 30 2.16 19.39 7.47
N PHE A 31 1.82 18.11 7.50
CA PHE A 31 2.75 17.00 7.27
C PHE A 31 2.30 16.30 6.00
N TYR A 32 3.22 16.05 5.07
CA TYR A 32 2.91 15.32 3.86
C TYR A 32 3.50 13.90 3.92
N HIS A 33 2.81 12.97 3.28
CA HIS A 33 3.30 11.66 2.88
C HIS A 33 3.16 11.53 1.37
N VAL A 34 4.25 11.14 0.69
CA VAL A 34 4.27 10.79 -0.74
C VAL A 34 4.74 9.35 -0.87
N GLY A 35 3.87 8.50 -1.41
CA GLY A 35 4.18 7.12 -1.80
C GLY A 35 4.00 6.96 -3.30
N CYS A 36 4.92 6.29 -3.99
CA CYS A 36 4.71 5.92 -5.38
C CYS A 36 5.26 4.53 -5.67
N LEU A 37 4.38 3.64 -6.15
CA LEU A 37 4.76 2.32 -6.64
C LEU A 37 4.93 2.37 -8.16
N PHE A 38 6.15 2.16 -8.63
CA PHE A 38 6.47 2.04 -10.05
C PHE A 38 6.51 0.58 -10.46
N ILE A 39 5.76 0.22 -11.50
CA ILE A 39 5.77 -1.10 -12.13
C ILE A 39 6.57 -0.99 -13.43
N LEU A 40 7.71 -1.67 -13.50
CA LEU A 40 8.60 -1.65 -14.67
C LEU A 40 8.24 -2.76 -15.66
N ASP A 41 8.45 -2.49 -16.96
CA ASP A 41 8.42 -3.49 -18.02
C ASP A 41 9.71 -4.37 -18.00
N ASP A 42 10.06 -4.88 -16.82
CA ASP A 42 11.19 -5.77 -16.57
C ASP A 42 10.77 -6.98 -15.74
N SER A 43 10.98 -8.18 -16.28
CA SER A 43 10.50 -9.44 -15.70
C SER A 43 11.26 -9.89 -14.44
N GLU A 44 12.45 -9.33 -14.17
CA GLU A 44 13.29 -9.76 -13.04
C GLU A 44 13.16 -8.88 -11.79
N GLN A 45 12.79 -7.60 -11.94
CA GLN A 45 12.59 -6.65 -10.84
C GLN A 45 11.42 -5.72 -11.18
N PRO A 46 10.18 -6.17 -10.98
CA PRO A 46 9.03 -5.52 -11.58
C PRO A 46 8.65 -4.22 -10.88
N THR A 47 9.22 -3.90 -9.72
CA THR A 47 8.72 -2.83 -8.87
C THR A 47 9.80 -2.00 -8.20
N ILE A 48 9.64 -0.69 -8.20
CA ILE A 48 10.40 0.28 -7.37
C ILE A 48 9.39 1.07 -6.56
N ARG A 49 9.72 1.40 -5.31
CA ARG A 49 8.90 2.27 -4.47
C ARG A 49 9.62 3.55 -4.14
N LEU A 50 8.97 4.69 -4.35
CA LEU A 50 9.34 5.97 -3.77
C LEU A 50 8.53 6.17 -2.50
N HIS A 51 9.20 6.52 -1.41
CA HIS A 51 8.55 6.94 -0.17
C HIS A 51 9.22 8.20 0.37
N ALA A 52 8.41 9.17 0.80
CA ALA A 52 8.86 10.40 1.40
C ALA A 52 7.84 10.97 2.39
N ASP A 53 8.30 11.31 3.58
CA ASP A 53 7.54 12.04 4.59
C ASP A 53 8.20 13.39 4.86
N GLY A 54 7.42 14.40 5.25
CA GLY A 54 7.98 15.66 5.71
C GLY A 54 6.95 16.68 6.17
N PHE A 55 7.41 17.91 6.32
CA PHE A 55 6.58 19.06 6.67
C PHE A 55 6.46 19.97 5.43
N GLY A 56 5.26 20.42 5.11
CA GLY A 56 4.99 21.20 3.90
C GLY A 56 3.57 21.76 3.88
N ASP A 57 3.24 22.41 2.77
CA ASP A 57 1.88 22.88 2.50
C ASP A 57 0.90 21.70 2.37
N ASP A 58 -0.38 21.98 2.60
CA ASP A 58 -1.42 20.96 2.69
C ASP A 58 -1.61 20.20 1.38
N PHE A 59 -1.61 18.87 1.46
CA PHE A 59 -2.01 17.97 0.38
C PHE A 59 -3.38 17.38 0.70
N ASP A 60 -4.34 17.66 -0.19
CA ASP A 60 -5.55 16.85 -0.24
C ASP A 60 -5.19 15.41 -0.62
N PHE A 61 -5.86 14.46 0.04
CA PHE A 61 -5.67 13.04 -0.24
C PHE A 61 -5.99 12.76 -1.71
N SER A 62 -4.99 12.31 -2.46
CA SER A 62 -5.12 12.08 -3.90
C SER A 62 -4.37 10.81 -4.31
N ILE A 63 -4.98 10.04 -5.23
CA ILE A 63 -4.35 8.90 -5.88
C ILE A 63 -4.32 9.19 -7.39
N CYS A 64 -3.14 9.12 -7.98
CA CYS A 64 -2.92 9.45 -9.38
C CYS A 64 -2.19 8.31 -10.09
N ASP A 65 -2.64 7.97 -11.31
CA ASP A 65 -1.88 7.13 -12.22
C ASP A 65 -0.89 8.03 -13.00
N ILE A 66 0.38 7.66 -13.02
CA ILE A 66 1.44 8.39 -13.74
C ILE A 66 2.21 7.44 -14.64
N ASP A 67 2.61 7.91 -15.82
CA ASP A 67 3.41 7.14 -16.78
C ASP A 67 4.75 7.82 -17.02
N GLY A 68 5.80 7.02 -17.19
CA GLY A 68 7.13 7.59 -17.38
C GLY A 68 8.22 6.55 -17.54
N SER A 69 9.44 6.96 -17.23
CA SER A 69 10.59 6.05 -17.27
C SER A 69 11.70 6.49 -16.32
N PHE A 70 12.50 5.51 -15.91
CA PHE A 70 13.81 5.77 -15.32
C PHE A 70 14.91 5.73 -16.37
N ILE A 71 16.01 6.44 -16.17
CA ILE A 71 17.19 6.38 -17.05
C ILE A 71 18.30 5.46 -16.52
N LEU A 72 18.15 4.98 -15.28
CA LEU A 72 19.07 4.03 -14.63
C LEU A 72 18.37 2.69 -14.38
N PRO A 73 19.11 1.56 -14.36
CA PRO A 73 18.54 0.28 -13.99
C PRO A 73 18.01 0.30 -12.54
N PRO A 74 16.97 -0.48 -12.21
CA PRO A 74 16.41 -0.58 -10.87
C PRO A 74 17.45 -0.77 -9.76
N SER A 75 18.42 -1.66 -9.97
CA SER A 75 19.51 -1.92 -9.02
C SER A 75 20.31 -0.67 -8.62
N ASP A 76 20.41 0.30 -9.53
CA ASP A 76 21.19 1.52 -9.35
C ASP A 76 20.34 2.67 -8.79
N LEU A 77 19.03 2.48 -8.67
CA LEU A 77 18.08 3.47 -8.16
C LEU A 77 17.91 3.40 -6.64
N GLU A 78 18.08 2.23 -6.01
CA GLU A 78 17.91 2.05 -4.57
C GLU A 78 18.72 3.05 -3.71
N GLY A 79 18.08 3.59 -2.66
CA GLY A 79 18.69 4.50 -1.69
C GLY A 79 18.00 5.87 -1.63
N SER A 80 18.68 6.83 -1.00
CA SER A 80 18.18 8.20 -0.88
C SER A 80 18.09 8.89 -2.23
N CYS A 81 17.02 9.65 -2.43
CA CYS A 81 16.78 10.49 -3.61
C CYS A 81 16.26 11.86 -3.20
N GLU A 82 16.20 12.77 -4.16
CA GLU A 82 15.38 13.98 -4.10
C GLU A 82 14.26 13.82 -5.13
N PHE A 83 13.14 14.51 -4.94
CA PHE A 83 12.06 14.52 -5.92
C PHE A 83 11.44 15.91 -6.01
N SER A 84 10.84 16.20 -7.15
CA SER A 84 10.00 17.36 -7.42
C SER A 84 8.64 16.85 -7.86
N LEU A 85 7.59 17.28 -7.18
CA LEU A 85 6.20 17.02 -7.57
C LEU A 85 5.56 18.36 -7.93
N LEU A 86 5.08 18.47 -9.16
CA LEU A 86 4.33 19.63 -9.66
C LEU A 86 2.89 19.18 -9.91
N ALA A 87 1.95 19.81 -9.22
CA ALA A 87 0.52 19.68 -9.49
C ALA A 87 0.05 20.94 -10.22
N ALA A 88 -0.63 20.78 -11.35
CA ALA A 88 -1.18 21.89 -12.13
C ALA A 88 -2.69 21.68 -12.36
N ASP A 89 -3.47 22.69 -12.02
CA ASP A 89 -4.94 22.84 -12.15
C ASP A 89 -5.79 22.40 -10.94
N PHE A 90 -6.93 23.08 -10.77
CA PHE A 90 -7.94 22.82 -9.73
C PHE A 90 -8.98 21.82 -10.28
N GLU A 91 -9.35 20.83 -9.47
CA GLU A 91 -10.34 19.76 -9.74
C GLU A 91 -9.82 18.58 -10.60
N GLU A 92 -9.40 18.81 -11.84
CA GLU A 92 -8.79 17.79 -12.72
C GLU A 92 -7.42 18.29 -13.19
N GLY A 93 -6.37 17.86 -12.51
CA GLY A 93 -5.03 18.40 -12.68
C GLY A 93 -4.05 17.46 -13.37
N GLY A 94 -3.07 18.04 -14.05
CA GLY A 94 -1.86 17.32 -14.44
C GLY A 94 -0.91 17.21 -13.25
N ILE A 95 -0.27 16.05 -13.11
CA ILE A 95 0.80 15.85 -12.14
C ILE A 95 2.09 15.45 -12.83
N GLU A 96 3.20 16.06 -12.43
CA GLU A 96 4.54 15.74 -12.90
C GLU A 96 5.42 15.37 -11.69
N LEU A 97 6.03 14.19 -11.74
CA LEU A 97 6.98 13.69 -10.75
C LEU A 97 8.35 13.54 -11.40
N THR A 98 9.32 14.32 -10.94
CA THR A 98 10.73 14.18 -11.31
C THR A 98 11.53 13.66 -10.12
N ILE A 99 12.33 12.62 -10.34
CA ILE A 99 13.16 12.00 -9.31
C ILE A 99 14.63 12.26 -9.63
N TYR A 100 15.39 12.62 -8.61
CA TYR A 100 16.80 12.96 -8.71
C TYR A 100 17.66 12.06 -7.82
N LYS A 101 18.85 11.70 -8.32
CA LYS A 101 19.89 11.04 -7.53
C LYS A 101 21.19 11.82 -7.68
N LYS A 102 21.74 12.28 -6.56
CA LYS A 102 22.96 13.12 -6.53
C LYS A 102 22.84 14.37 -7.43
N GLY A 103 21.65 14.95 -7.54
CA GLY A 103 21.38 16.15 -8.35
C GLY A 103 21.09 15.90 -9.83
N GLU A 104 21.15 14.66 -10.30
CA GLU A 104 20.83 14.29 -11.69
C GLU A 104 19.43 13.68 -11.76
N VAL A 105 18.68 13.99 -12.83
CA VAL A 105 17.37 13.39 -13.09
C VAL A 105 17.56 11.91 -13.38
N VAL A 106 16.87 11.05 -12.62
CA VAL A 106 16.90 9.60 -12.81
C VAL A 106 15.56 9.02 -13.22
N GLY A 107 14.46 9.76 -13.07
CA GLY A 107 13.14 9.37 -13.55
C GLY A 107 12.19 10.56 -13.71
N GLU A 108 11.34 10.49 -14.72
CA GLU A 108 10.34 11.50 -15.06
C GLU A 108 9.01 10.80 -15.36
N PHE A 109 7.96 11.27 -14.72
CA PHE A 109 6.61 10.71 -14.80
C PHE A 109 5.58 11.83 -14.89
N ALA A 110 4.53 11.61 -15.67
CA ALA A 110 3.41 12.52 -15.77
C ALA A 110 2.09 11.76 -15.79
N GLY A 111 1.04 12.37 -15.26
CA GLY A 111 -0.28 11.75 -15.23
C GLY A 111 -1.39 12.75 -14.99
N VAL A 112 -2.59 12.22 -14.83
CA VAL A 112 -3.78 13.00 -14.48
C VAL A 112 -4.17 12.60 -13.06
N CYS A 113 -4.62 13.56 -12.28
CA CYS A 113 -5.08 13.32 -10.93
C CYS A 113 -6.32 14.15 -10.62
N GLU A 114 -7.27 13.52 -9.91
CA GLU A 114 -8.45 14.20 -9.40
C GLU A 114 -8.21 14.62 -7.95
N GLY A 115 -8.72 15.80 -7.57
CA GLY A 115 -8.72 16.24 -6.18
C GLY A 115 -7.37 16.75 -5.66
N LEU A 116 -6.40 17.02 -6.54
CA LEU A 116 -5.24 17.83 -6.18
C LEU A 116 -5.74 19.23 -5.81
N GLY A 117 -5.35 19.69 -4.62
CA GLY A 117 -5.64 21.03 -4.12
C GLY A 117 -4.91 22.14 -4.89
N GLU A 118 -4.52 23.22 -4.21
CA GLU A 118 -3.84 24.35 -4.89
C GLU A 118 -2.55 23.93 -5.62
N VAL A 119 -2.31 24.58 -6.75
CA VAL A 119 -1.09 24.42 -7.58
C VAL A 119 0.16 24.65 -6.73
N GLY A 120 0.94 23.58 -6.55
CA GLY A 120 2.13 23.57 -5.71
C GLY A 120 3.31 22.85 -6.37
N ILE A 121 4.52 23.31 -6.03
CA ILE A 121 5.76 22.58 -6.32
C ILE A 121 6.32 22.06 -4.99
N LEU A 122 6.30 20.75 -4.81
CA LEU A 122 6.93 20.09 -3.67
C LEU A 122 8.32 19.62 -4.06
N LYS A 123 9.36 20.07 -3.36
CA LYS A 123 10.74 19.59 -3.54
C LYS A 123 11.30 19.04 -2.25
N HIS A 124 11.45 17.73 -2.15
CA HIS A 124 11.86 17.08 -0.91
C HIS A 124 12.78 15.88 -1.14
N LYS A 125 13.25 15.34 -0.02
CA LYS A 125 14.03 14.10 0.01
C LYS A 125 13.08 12.93 0.12
N GLY A 126 13.43 11.85 -0.58
CA GLY A 126 12.73 10.57 -0.49
C GLY A 126 13.72 9.42 -0.43
N LYS A 127 13.15 8.22 -0.53
CA LYS A 127 13.91 6.98 -0.63
C LYS A 127 13.29 6.11 -1.70
N LEU A 128 14.12 5.64 -2.63
CA LEU A 128 13.78 4.56 -3.55
C LEU A 128 14.16 3.22 -2.91
N SER A 129 13.24 2.26 -2.93
CA SER A 129 13.49 0.89 -2.50
C SER A 129 13.08 -0.10 -3.58
N ILE A 130 13.86 -1.17 -3.71
CA ILE A 130 13.49 -2.33 -4.50
C ILE A 130 12.92 -3.34 -3.51
N PRO A 131 11.67 -3.79 -3.68
CA PRO A 131 11.10 -4.80 -2.82
C PRO A 131 11.97 -6.07 -2.82
N LYS A 132 12.30 -6.56 -1.62
CA LYS A 132 13.19 -7.72 -1.47
C LYS A 132 12.41 -9.01 -1.74
N PRO A 133 13.09 -10.08 -2.21
CA PRO A 133 12.43 -11.35 -2.43
C PRO A 133 11.70 -11.85 -1.18
N LYS A 134 10.46 -12.22 -1.45
CA LYS A 134 9.43 -12.78 -0.58
C LYS A 134 9.92 -13.89 0.34
N GLU A 135 9.76 -13.71 1.65
CA GLU A 135 9.89 -14.82 2.63
C GLU A 135 8.53 -15.45 2.94
N HIS A 136 7.47 -14.64 3.05
CA HIS A 136 6.12 -15.08 3.39
C HIS A 136 5.05 -14.34 2.58
N VAL A 137 3.94 -15.04 2.30
CA VAL A 137 2.67 -14.43 1.89
C VAL A 137 1.80 -14.31 3.12
N ASN A 138 1.36 -13.10 3.42
CA ASN A 138 0.38 -12.83 4.46
C ASN A 138 -0.94 -12.48 3.79
N VAL A 139 -2.00 -13.22 4.10
CA VAL A 139 -3.31 -13.03 3.46
C VAL A 139 -4.25 -12.41 4.46
N PHE A 140 -4.90 -11.30 4.10
CA PHE A 140 -6.14 -10.86 4.74
C PHE A 140 -7.30 -11.25 3.83
N LYS A 141 -8.37 -11.76 4.39
CA LYS A 141 -9.52 -12.18 3.60
C LYS A 141 -10.81 -11.55 4.11
N PHE A 142 -11.55 -10.91 3.21
CA PHE A 142 -12.87 -10.37 3.49
C PHE A 142 -13.92 -11.17 2.72
N VAL A 143 -14.87 -11.76 3.42
CA VAL A 143 -15.91 -12.63 2.83
C VAL A 143 -17.28 -11.97 3.03
N GLY A 144 -17.87 -11.52 1.93
CA GLY A 144 -19.21 -10.95 1.88
C GLY A 144 -20.29 -12.03 1.91
N GLU A 145 -21.26 -11.85 2.80
CA GLU A 145 -22.47 -12.67 2.91
C GLU A 145 -23.72 -11.89 2.43
N SER A 146 -24.86 -12.10 3.09
CA SER A 146 -26.14 -11.49 2.76
C SER A 146 -26.04 -9.98 2.58
N GLY A 147 -26.53 -9.49 1.43
CA GLY A 147 -26.56 -8.09 1.08
C GLY A 147 -25.21 -7.48 0.67
N ILE A 148 -24.18 -8.30 0.47
CA ILE A 148 -22.90 -7.87 -0.13
C ILE A 148 -22.85 -8.28 -1.60
N ASP A 149 -22.59 -7.31 -2.45
CA ASP A 149 -22.48 -7.44 -3.91
C ASP A 149 -21.02 -7.30 -4.34
N SER A 150 -20.25 -6.39 -3.72
CA SER A 150 -18.82 -6.21 -3.99
C SER A 150 -18.01 -5.87 -2.74
N ILE A 151 -16.77 -6.35 -2.69
CA ILE A 151 -15.71 -5.93 -1.78
C ILE A 151 -14.43 -5.73 -2.60
N ASN A 152 -13.81 -4.56 -2.47
CA ASN A 152 -12.52 -4.23 -3.07
C ASN A 152 -11.58 -3.65 -2.02
N PHE A 153 -10.27 -3.79 -2.25
CA PHE A 153 -9.26 -3.13 -1.43
C PHE A 153 -8.24 -2.42 -2.32
N TYR A 154 -8.00 -1.15 -2.00
CA TYR A 154 -7.03 -0.29 -2.67
C TYR A 154 -5.91 0.02 -1.69
N TYR A 155 -4.72 -0.50 -1.98
CA TYR A 155 -3.55 -0.28 -1.14
C TYR A 155 -3.01 1.14 -1.37
N GLY A 156 -2.77 1.90 -0.29
CA GLY A 156 -2.29 3.28 -0.39
C GLY A 156 -0.77 3.44 -0.50
N ASP A 157 0.01 2.36 -0.67
CA ASP A 157 1.47 2.34 -0.55
C ASP A 157 2.04 2.76 0.83
N VAL A 158 1.16 3.07 1.79
CA VAL A 158 1.53 3.40 3.17
C VAL A 158 1.65 2.11 4.00
N ASN A 159 2.81 1.89 4.62
CA ASN A 159 3.07 0.71 5.43
C ASN A 159 4.04 0.97 6.59
N SER A 160 4.01 0.08 7.57
CA SER A 160 4.95 0.00 8.67
C SER A 160 5.44 -1.43 8.80
N ILE A 161 6.75 -1.65 8.67
CA ILE A 161 7.40 -2.95 8.82
C ILE A 161 8.69 -2.82 9.61
N THR A 162 9.02 -3.86 10.37
CA THR A 162 10.24 -3.96 11.16
C THR A 162 11.49 -3.74 10.30
N PRO A 163 12.40 -2.83 10.71
CA PRO A 163 13.61 -2.54 9.94
C PRO A 163 14.43 -3.80 9.63
N GLY A 164 14.75 -3.98 8.35
CA GLY A 164 15.57 -5.10 7.85
C GLY A 164 14.77 -6.32 7.40
N GLU A 165 13.47 -6.40 7.73
CA GLU A 165 12.59 -7.44 7.19
C GLU A 165 12.35 -7.24 5.68
N PRO A 166 12.07 -8.34 4.93
CA PRO A 166 11.67 -8.22 3.54
C PRO A 166 10.30 -7.54 3.43
N TRP A 167 10.18 -6.66 2.44
CA TRP A 167 8.93 -6.05 2.02
C TRP A 167 8.82 -6.24 0.51
N GLY A 168 7.72 -6.85 0.10
CA GLY A 168 7.33 -7.18 -1.27
C GLY A 168 6.08 -6.39 -1.66
N ASP A 169 5.28 -6.94 -2.57
CA ASP A 169 4.05 -6.31 -3.05
C ASP A 169 2.86 -6.51 -2.12
N VAL A 170 1.90 -5.59 -2.26
CA VAL A 170 0.54 -5.73 -1.73
C VAL A 170 -0.40 -5.83 -2.93
N THR A 171 -1.03 -6.97 -3.09
CA THR A 171 -1.98 -7.23 -4.19
C THR A 171 -3.33 -7.60 -3.63
N SER A 172 -4.40 -7.26 -4.35
CA SER A 172 -5.76 -7.66 -4.01
C SER A 172 -6.39 -8.44 -5.17
N GLU A 173 -7.01 -9.56 -4.87
CA GLU A 173 -7.72 -10.40 -5.84
C GLU A 173 -9.18 -10.55 -5.42
N SER A 174 -10.09 -10.33 -6.36
CA SER A 174 -11.52 -10.48 -6.13
C SER A 174 -12.00 -11.86 -6.60
N HIS A 175 -12.83 -12.50 -5.78
CA HIS A 175 -13.39 -13.83 -6.01
C HIS A 175 -14.91 -13.81 -5.81
N ASN A 176 -15.57 -14.92 -6.17
CA ASN A 176 -17.01 -15.12 -5.94
C ASN A 176 -17.89 -14.00 -6.52
N GLY A 177 -17.54 -13.54 -7.72
CA GLY A 177 -18.27 -12.48 -8.42
C GLY A 177 -18.20 -11.12 -7.71
N GLY A 178 -17.11 -10.82 -7.02
CA GLY A 178 -16.92 -9.55 -6.30
C GLY A 178 -17.09 -9.66 -4.79
N LYS A 179 -17.70 -10.74 -4.28
CA LYS A 179 -18.10 -10.84 -2.87
C LYS A 179 -16.98 -11.20 -1.92
N THR A 180 -15.82 -11.59 -2.42
CA THR A 180 -14.67 -11.93 -1.58
C THR A 180 -13.46 -11.19 -2.12
N VAL A 181 -12.66 -10.59 -1.25
CA VAL A 181 -11.35 -10.06 -1.60
C VAL A 181 -10.28 -10.71 -0.73
N GLU A 182 -9.22 -11.20 -1.36
CA GLU A 182 -7.99 -11.63 -0.71
C GLU A 182 -6.91 -10.58 -0.95
N ILE A 183 -6.32 -10.08 0.14
CA ILE A 183 -5.24 -9.10 0.10
C ILE A 183 -3.96 -9.83 0.51
N LYS A 184 -3.03 -9.97 -0.43
CA LYS A 184 -1.76 -10.65 -0.24
C LYS A 184 -0.68 -9.60 0.00
N VAL A 185 -0.02 -9.70 1.15
CA VAL A 185 1.09 -8.85 1.57
C VAL A 185 2.35 -9.71 1.64
N ASP A 186 3.27 -9.48 0.72
CA ASP A 186 4.59 -10.09 0.77
C ASP A 186 5.45 -9.34 1.77
N ALA A 187 5.66 -9.94 2.96
CA ALA A 187 6.33 -9.28 4.06
C ALA A 187 6.94 -10.27 5.05
N GLY A 188 8.00 -9.84 5.73
CA GLY A 188 8.58 -10.54 6.87
C GLY A 188 7.63 -10.66 8.06
N ARG A 189 8.01 -11.49 9.04
CA ARG A 189 7.19 -11.85 10.21
C ARG A 189 7.88 -11.60 11.54
N LYS A 190 8.75 -10.60 11.59
CA LYS A 190 9.36 -10.15 12.84
C LYS A 190 8.52 -9.08 13.51
N ALA A 191 8.03 -9.38 14.70
CA ALA A 191 7.24 -8.45 15.50
C ALA A 191 8.07 -7.25 15.98
N ASP A 192 7.47 -6.05 15.96
CA ASP A 192 8.04 -4.81 16.49
C ASP A 192 6.94 -3.92 17.09
N LYS A 193 7.29 -3.20 18.15
CA LYS A 193 6.39 -2.27 18.87
C LYS A 193 6.08 -1.03 18.04
N ALA A 194 6.99 -0.60 17.18
CA ALA A 194 6.79 0.55 16.30
C ALA A 194 5.64 0.31 15.32
N ASN A 195 5.55 -0.90 14.74
CA ASN A 195 4.46 -1.25 13.82
C ASN A 195 3.10 -1.27 14.54
N ALA A 196 3.06 -1.82 15.76
CA ALA A 196 1.85 -1.82 16.58
C ALA A 196 1.44 -0.39 16.99
N LYS A 197 2.41 0.45 17.39
CA LYS A 197 2.13 1.85 17.69
C LYS A 197 1.56 2.56 16.47
N TRP A 198 2.17 2.40 15.30
CA TRP A 198 1.73 3.00 14.05
C TRP A 198 0.29 2.58 13.67
N PHE A 199 -0.01 1.28 13.80
CA PHE A 199 -1.37 0.77 13.64
C PHE A 199 -2.35 1.40 14.65
N ASN A 200 -2.00 1.42 15.94
CA ASN A 200 -2.85 1.95 17.00
C ASN A 200 -3.12 3.46 16.85
N ASP A 201 -2.12 4.22 16.40
CA ASP A 201 -2.23 5.67 16.18
C ASP A 201 -3.27 6.01 15.12
N THR A 202 -3.60 5.08 14.19
CA THR A 202 -4.62 5.28 13.15
C THR A 202 -5.99 5.67 13.73
N VAL A 203 -6.30 5.20 14.95
CA VAL A 203 -7.57 5.49 15.65
C VAL A 203 -7.31 5.93 17.10
N ASN A 204 -6.18 6.60 17.35
CA ASN A 204 -5.81 7.13 18.66
C ASN A 204 -5.84 6.08 19.80
N SER A 205 -5.49 4.84 19.49
CA SER A 205 -5.57 3.68 20.41
C SER A 205 -6.97 3.39 20.96
N GLU A 206 -8.03 3.88 20.31
CA GLU A 206 -9.40 3.59 20.73
C GLU A 206 -9.79 2.17 20.37
N SER A 207 -9.73 1.25 21.34
CA SER A 207 -10.06 -0.17 21.12
C SER A 207 -11.47 -0.44 20.55
N SER A 208 -12.42 0.49 20.72
CA SER A 208 -13.76 0.39 20.12
C SER A 208 -13.72 0.50 18.59
N LYS A 209 -12.62 1.04 18.02
CA LYS A 209 -12.40 1.29 16.59
C LYS A 209 -11.58 0.20 15.89
N MET A 210 -11.40 -0.94 16.54
CA MET A 210 -10.56 -2.02 16.03
C MET A 210 -11.28 -3.38 16.09
N PHE A 211 -10.98 -4.24 15.14
CA PHE A 211 -11.30 -5.66 15.15
C PHE A 211 -10.02 -6.47 15.14
N HIS A 212 -10.08 -7.67 15.70
CA HIS A 212 -9.04 -8.66 15.52
C HIS A 212 -9.62 -10.06 15.35
N THR A 213 -8.83 -10.94 14.74
CA THR A 213 -9.17 -12.34 14.59
C THR A 213 -8.57 -13.17 15.76
N ARG A 214 -8.28 -14.45 15.54
CA ARG A 214 -7.87 -15.36 16.61
C ARG A 214 -6.59 -14.89 17.31
N GLY A 215 -6.64 -14.81 18.64
CA GLY A 215 -5.47 -14.54 19.48
C GLY A 215 -4.91 -13.11 19.37
N GLY A 216 -5.65 -12.19 18.75
CA GLY A 216 -5.33 -10.76 18.78
C GLY A 216 -5.74 -10.10 20.09
N ASP A 217 -5.08 -8.98 20.38
CA ASP A 217 -5.52 -7.98 21.33
C ASP A 217 -6.09 -6.79 20.56
N ASN A 218 -7.09 -6.10 21.09
CA ASN A 218 -7.71 -4.94 20.40
C ASN A 218 -6.77 -3.75 20.27
N VAL A 219 -5.73 -3.70 21.10
CA VAL A 219 -4.65 -2.70 21.02
C VAL A 219 -3.37 -3.53 21.04
N PRO A 220 -2.93 -4.08 19.89
CA PRO A 220 -1.75 -4.92 19.84
C PRO A 220 -0.55 -4.17 20.43
N SER A 221 0.29 -4.90 21.18
CA SER A 221 1.54 -4.34 21.72
C SER A 221 2.70 -4.48 20.73
N GLU A 222 2.62 -5.45 19.82
CA GLU A 222 3.61 -5.72 18.77
C GLU A 222 2.88 -6.24 17.52
N LEU A 223 3.36 -5.83 16.33
CA LEU A 223 2.89 -6.33 15.03
C LEU A 223 4.10 -6.62 14.14
N ASN A 224 3.94 -7.57 13.23
CA ASN A 224 4.96 -7.87 12.21
C ASN A 224 5.02 -6.77 11.16
N PHE A 225 3.86 -6.31 10.71
CA PHE A 225 3.69 -5.17 9.83
C PHE A 225 2.26 -4.61 9.92
N ALA A 226 2.05 -3.44 9.34
CA ALA A 226 0.74 -2.86 9.10
C ALA A 226 0.71 -2.12 7.74
N ILE A 227 -0.46 -2.05 7.11
CA ILE A 227 -0.70 -1.33 5.86
C ILE A 227 -1.96 -0.47 5.96
N GLN A 228 -1.98 0.67 5.29
CA GLN A 228 -3.19 1.47 5.12
C GLN A 228 -3.72 1.36 3.70
N GLY A 229 -5.03 1.56 3.57
CA GLY A 229 -5.72 1.55 2.29
C GLY A 229 -7.20 1.84 2.44
N ILE A 230 -7.91 1.70 1.33
CA ILE A 230 -9.36 1.90 1.25
C ILE A 230 -10.03 0.54 1.09
N LEU A 231 -10.89 0.19 2.05
CA LEU A 231 -11.81 -0.94 1.92
C LEU A 231 -13.12 -0.42 1.33
N GLU A 232 -13.52 -0.91 0.17
CA GLU A 232 -14.78 -0.56 -0.47
C GLU A 232 -15.76 -1.73 -0.41
N ILE A 233 -16.97 -1.48 0.10
CA ILE A 233 -18.03 -2.48 0.26
C ILE A 233 -19.31 -1.91 -0.34
N ASN A 234 -19.83 -2.56 -1.39
CA ASN A 234 -20.93 -2.06 -2.21
C ASN A 234 -20.79 -0.56 -2.54
N GLN A 235 -19.64 -0.16 -3.08
CA GLN A 235 -19.29 1.22 -3.45
C GLN A 235 -19.11 2.20 -2.27
N LYS A 236 -19.36 1.79 -1.02
CA LYS A 236 -19.03 2.62 0.15
C LYS A 236 -17.59 2.38 0.57
N ARG A 237 -16.83 3.46 0.66
CA ARG A 237 -15.39 3.45 0.98
C ARG A 237 -15.15 3.74 2.46
N PHE A 238 -14.13 3.09 3.01
CA PHE A 238 -13.68 3.24 4.39
C PHE A 238 -12.14 3.29 4.41
N ASN A 239 -11.59 4.27 5.11
CA ASN A 239 -10.16 4.30 5.40
C ASN A 239 -9.87 3.25 6.47
N VAL A 240 -8.98 2.32 6.15
CA VAL A 240 -8.65 1.20 7.03
C VAL A 240 -7.14 1.04 7.19
N CYS A 241 -6.74 0.58 8.37
CA CYS A 241 -5.41 0.05 8.61
C CYS A 241 -5.53 -1.45 8.91
N LEU A 242 -4.74 -2.26 8.21
CA LEU A 242 -4.67 -3.71 8.36
C LEU A 242 -3.35 -4.08 9.01
N GLY A 243 -3.40 -4.85 10.10
CA GLY A 243 -2.21 -5.26 10.86
C GLY A 243 -2.10 -6.77 10.93
N GLN A 244 -0.88 -7.30 10.86
CA GLN A 244 -0.62 -8.72 11.10
C GLN A 244 0.36 -8.87 12.24
N GLY A 245 0.02 -9.69 13.24
CA GLY A 245 0.88 -9.98 14.37
C GLY A 245 0.90 -11.47 14.70
N THR A 246 1.53 -11.83 15.80
CA THR A 246 1.74 -13.22 16.19
C THR A 246 1.26 -13.43 17.63
N SER A 247 0.59 -14.55 17.89
CA SER A 247 0.16 -14.98 19.22
C SER A 247 0.44 -16.47 19.41
N GLY A 248 1.51 -16.76 20.16
CA GLY A 248 2.02 -18.12 20.32
C GLY A 248 2.44 -18.73 18.98
N SER A 249 1.73 -19.78 18.54
CA SER A 249 2.01 -20.49 17.28
C SER A 249 1.12 -20.06 16.11
N TYR A 250 0.32 -19.00 16.28
CA TYR A 250 -0.64 -18.56 15.26
C TYR A 250 -0.40 -17.09 14.91
N ASN A 251 -0.73 -16.74 13.67
CA ASN A 251 -0.87 -15.36 13.27
C ASN A 251 -2.21 -14.81 13.78
N ASN A 252 -2.25 -13.52 14.05
CA ASN A 252 -3.47 -12.76 14.28
C ASN A 252 -3.55 -11.61 13.27
N TRP A 253 -4.77 -11.26 12.88
CA TRP A 253 -5.05 -10.22 11.90
C TRP A 253 -5.92 -9.15 12.55
N HIS A 254 -5.60 -7.91 12.27
CA HIS A 254 -6.19 -6.73 12.88
C HIS A 254 -6.70 -5.79 11.80
N LEU A 255 -7.79 -5.10 12.10
CA LEU A 255 -8.39 -4.08 11.25
C LEU A 255 -8.77 -2.90 12.14
N ALA A 256 -8.28 -1.70 11.82
CA ALA A 256 -8.65 -0.45 12.48
C ALA A 256 -9.26 0.54 11.49
N SER A 257 -10.25 1.31 11.95
CA SER A 257 -10.87 2.39 11.18
C SER A 257 -11.72 3.28 12.09
N GLU A 258 -11.74 4.59 11.81
CA GLU A 258 -12.59 5.55 12.52
C GLU A 258 -14.09 5.25 12.35
N ASP A 259 -14.47 4.52 11.29
CA ASP A 259 -15.85 4.11 11.04
C ASP A 259 -16.28 2.88 11.83
N ILE A 260 -15.34 2.21 12.53
CA ILE A 260 -15.64 1.01 13.30
C ILE A 260 -16.35 1.38 14.62
N ASN A 261 -17.25 0.51 15.03
CA ASN A 261 -17.83 0.45 16.35
C ASN A 261 -17.91 -1.02 16.78
N SER A 262 -16.96 -1.43 17.61
CA SER A 262 -16.84 -2.80 18.12
C SER A 262 -17.31 -2.88 19.56
N ALA A 263 -17.93 -4.01 19.90
CA ALA A 263 -18.24 -4.36 21.27
C ALA A 263 -17.25 -5.42 21.76
N HIS A 264 -16.92 -5.38 23.05
CA HIS A 264 -16.09 -6.42 23.68
C HIS A 264 -16.64 -7.82 23.37
N PRO A 265 -15.82 -8.79 22.91
CA PRO A 265 -14.35 -8.81 22.91
C PRO A 265 -13.70 -8.38 21.60
N HIS A 266 -14.34 -7.50 20.81
CA HIS A 266 -13.82 -6.88 19.59
C HIS A 266 -13.39 -7.88 18.49
N LYS A 267 -14.05 -9.05 18.49
CA LYS A 267 -13.99 -10.05 17.41
C LYS A 267 -15.00 -9.76 16.29
N GLY A 268 -15.39 -8.51 16.16
CA GLY A 268 -16.47 -8.07 15.29
C GLY A 268 -17.18 -6.84 15.84
N GLY A 269 -18.14 -6.38 15.07
CA GLY A 269 -18.86 -5.13 15.33
C GLY A 269 -19.31 -4.53 14.01
N ASP A 270 -19.42 -3.22 13.97
CA ASP A 270 -20.03 -2.54 12.85
C ASP A 270 -19.06 -1.56 12.21
N MET A 271 -19.15 -1.40 10.89
CA MET A 271 -18.49 -0.32 10.15
C MET A 271 -19.50 0.28 9.19
N GLY A 272 -20.03 1.45 9.55
CA GLY A 272 -21.22 2.02 8.89
C GLY A 272 -22.43 1.09 8.90
N SER A 273 -22.94 0.74 7.71
CA SER A 273 -24.12 -0.13 7.51
C SER A 273 -23.76 -1.63 7.42
N TYR A 274 -22.51 -1.99 7.69
CA TYR A 274 -22.01 -3.36 7.59
C TYR A 274 -21.66 -3.90 8.96
N HIS A 275 -21.96 -5.17 9.17
CA HIS A 275 -21.58 -5.91 10.36
C HIS A 275 -20.48 -6.90 10.03
N PHE A 276 -19.44 -6.88 10.85
CA PHE A 276 -18.24 -7.69 10.75
C PHE A 276 -18.21 -8.76 11.84
N THR A 277 -17.84 -9.97 11.45
CA THR A 277 -17.45 -11.07 12.35
C THR A 277 -16.16 -11.71 11.84
N GLN A 278 -15.70 -12.79 12.44
CA GLN A 278 -14.46 -13.47 12.06
C GLN A 278 -14.61 -14.99 12.16
N SER A 279 -13.89 -15.73 11.33
CA SER A 279 -13.96 -17.21 11.27
C SER A 279 -13.03 -17.93 12.27
N GLY A 280 -12.13 -17.20 12.94
CA GLY A 280 -11.09 -17.76 13.80
C GLY A 280 -9.74 -17.94 13.13
N SER A 281 -9.55 -17.43 11.92
CA SER A 281 -8.28 -17.41 11.17
C SER A 281 -7.95 -15.99 10.66
N ASP A 282 -7.62 -15.87 9.39
CA ASP A 282 -7.31 -14.70 8.59
C ASP A 282 -8.54 -14.00 7.98
N GLU A 283 -9.74 -14.50 8.25
CA GLU A 283 -10.96 -14.07 7.57
C GLU A 283 -11.85 -13.16 8.44
N PHE A 284 -12.25 -12.05 7.84
CA PHE A 284 -13.32 -11.16 8.30
C PHE A 284 -14.57 -11.41 7.46
N ILE A 285 -15.68 -11.72 8.11
CA ILE A 285 -16.96 -12.00 7.46
C ILE A 285 -17.82 -10.74 7.53
N VAL A 286 -18.34 -10.29 6.40
CA VAL A 286 -19.06 -9.03 6.24
C VAL A 286 -20.50 -9.29 5.80
N LYS A 287 -21.48 -8.68 6.46
CA LYS A 287 -22.88 -8.69 6.04
C LYS A 287 -23.50 -7.29 6.09
N LYS A 288 -24.50 -7.03 5.25
CA LYS A 288 -25.28 -5.79 5.36
C LYS A 288 -26.27 -5.91 6.53
N LYS A 289 -26.39 -4.84 7.33
CA LYS A 289 -27.36 -4.75 8.43
C LYS A 289 -28.80 -4.69 7.92
#